data_AF-A0A8J5BLX4-F1
#
_entry.id   AF-A0A8J5BLX4-F1
#
_cell.length_a   1.000
_cell.length_b   1.000
_cell.length_c   1.000
_cell.angle_alpha   90.00
_cell.angle_beta   90.00
_cell.angle_gamma   90.00
#
_symmetry.space_group_name_H-M   'P 1'
#
loop_
_entity.id
_entity.type
_entity.pdbx_description
1 polymer ?
#
loop_
_entity_poly.entity_id
_entity_poly.type
_entity_poly.pdbx_seq_one_letter_code
_entity_poly.pdbx_strand_id
1 'polypeptide(L)'
;MAVDPKARASSEDTAVEGDAAQPPDLRPRPLRDDSNRGKRLMGSLLGSLQGGRVRRNAPGGGDVTKSEIEQRIRNRRANLSNTQDNQALKETIWRKRRERRQLEMTKRHEKMRQDARCLQTLTKPSITYLPRVLTPEDSAQIKEQCAGVEYDIQRELAEHQETS
;
A
#
# COMPACT_ATOMS: atom_id res chain seq x y z
N MET A 1 18.27 0.02 38.18
CA MET A 1 17.49 -0.51 37.04
C MET A 1 17.81 0.36 35.84
N ALA A 2 18.11 -0.28 34.71
CA ALA A 2 18.55 0.27 33.41
C ALA A 2 17.68 1.45 32.93
N VAL A 3 18.12 2.37 32.05
CA VAL A 3 18.63 2.13 30.68
C VAL A 3 19.43 3.34 30.17
N ASP A 4 20.54 3.07 29.48
CA ASP A 4 21.25 4.01 28.58
C ASP A 4 20.44 4.24 27.29
N PRO A 5 20.57 5.42 26.65
CA PRO A 5 20.99 5.38 25.25
C PRO A 5 21.70 6.66 24.77
N LYS A 6 22.98 6.59 24.38
CA LYS A 6 23.51 7.48 23.33
C LYS A 6 24.89 7.08 22.83
N ALA A 7 24.97 6.76 21.54
CA ALA A 7 26.00 7.14 20.58
C ALA A 7 26.15 6.04 19.52
N ARG A 8 25.71 6.31 18.29
CA ARG A 8 26.20 5.63 17.10
C ARG A 8 26.69 6.71 16.15
N ALA A 9 28.01 6.90 16.17
CA ALA A 9 28.72 7.75 15.23
C ALA A 9 28.91 7.00 13.91
N SER A 10 28.90 7.81 12.86
CA SER A 10 29.02 7.55 11.44
C SER A 10 30.48 7.44 10.98
N SER A 11 30.74 6.49 10.08
CA SER A 11 31.76 6.49 9.01
C SER A 11 31.52 5.16 8.26
N GLU A 12 31.50 5.04 6.94
CA GLU A 12 32.61 5.32 6.02
C GLU A 12 32.08 5.53 4.59
N ASP A 13 32.49 6.66 4.02
CA ASP A 13 32.99 6.91 2.67
C ASP A 13 32.59 6.00 1.50
N THR A 14 31.69 6.54 0.68
CA THR A 14 31.60 6.27 -0.76
C THR A 14 32.69 7.05 -1.49
N ALA A 15 33.74 6.38 -1.94
CA ALA A 15 34.66 6.88 -2.97
C ALA A 15 34.27 6.27 -4.33
N VAL A 16 33.92 7.16 -5.26
CA VAL A 16 33.72 6.91 -6.68
C VAL A 16 34.96 7.44 -7.39
N GLU A 17 35.64 6.57 -8.15
CA GLU A 17 36.61 6.80 -9.25
C GLU A 17 37.45 5.51 -9.33
N GLY A 18 37.80 4.89 -10.45
CA GLY A 18 37.61 5.09 -11.88
C GLY A 18 38.39 3.97 -12.59
N ASP A 19 38.08 3.78 -13.88
CA ASP A 19 38.95 3.21 -14.91
C ASP A 19 39.29 1.68 -14.91
N ALA A 20 38.73 0.96 -15.89
CA ALA A 20 39.50 0.18 -16.87
C ALA A 20 38.54 -0.52 -17.85
N ALA A 21 38.58 -0.09 -19.10
CA ALA A 21 37.96 -0.78 -20.22
C ALA A 21 38.49 -2.22 -20.36
N GLN A 22 37.64 -3.21 -20.13
CA GLN A 22 37.93 -4.61 -20.46
C GLN A 22 37.71 -4.84 -21.96
N PRO A 23 38.67 -5.45 -22.69
CA PRO A 23 38.48 -5.79 -24.09
C PRO A 23 37.43 -6.91 -24.26
N PRO A 24 36.69 -6.95 -25.38
CA PRO A 24 35.75 -8.02 -25.65
C PRO A 24 36.52 -9.35 -25.82
N ASP A 25 36.21 -10.29 -24.94
CA ASP A 25 36.72 -11.66 -24.97
C ASP A 25 36.17 -12.38 -26.23
N LEU A 26 36.95 -12.36 -27.31
CA LEU A 26 36.66 -13.00 -28.61
C LEU A 26 36.87 -14.51 -28.56
N ARG A 27 36.33 -15.21 -27.55
CA ARG A 27 36.30 -16.68 -27.58
C ARG A 27 35.20 -17.15 -28.52
N PRO A 28 35.50 -17.95 -29.56
CA PRO A 28 34.48 -18.55 -30.41
C PRO A 28 33.62 -19.47 -29.54
N ARG A 29 32.33 -19.15 -29.43
CA ARG A 29 31.33 -20.04 -28.80
C ARG A 29 31.31 -21.34 -29.62
N PRO A 30 31.40 -22.52 -29.00
CA PRO A 30 31.23 -23.77 -29.74
C PRO A 30 29.84 -23.77 -30.36
N LEU A 31 29.76 -23.98 -31.69
CA LEU A 31 28.51 -24.22 -32.40
C LEU A 31 27.83 -25.42 -31.74
N ARG A 32 26.84 -25.12 -30.92
CA ARG A 32 26.15 -26.09 -30.08
C ARG A 32 25.12 -26.81 -30.94
N ASP A 33 25.44 -28.05 -31.32
CA ASP A 33 24.62 -29.04 -32.04
C ASP A 33 23.16 -28.66 -32.29
N ASP A 34 22.88 -28.08 -33.46
CA ASP A 34 21.52 -27.87 -33.96
C ASP A 34 20.76 -29.19 -34.15
N SER A 35 21.46 -30.33 -34.23
CA SER A 35 20.86 -31.67 -34.29
C SER A 35 20.01 -32.00 -33.06
N ASN A 36 20.43 -31.55 -31.87
CA ASN A 36 19.67 -31.78 -30.63
C ASN A 36 18.49 -30.80 -30.49
N ARG A 37 18.63 -29.59 -31.05
CA ARG A 37 17.53 -28.62 -31.12
C ARG A 37 16.45 -29.08 -32.09
N GLY A 38 16.84 -29.60 -33.26
CA GLY A 38 15.94 -30.21 -34.24
C GLY A 38 15.19 -31.41 -33.67
N LYS A 39 15.85 -32.31 -32.94
CA LYS A 39 15.21 -33.42 -32.24
C LYS A 39 14.21 -32.98 -31.17
N ARG A 40 14.52 -31.93 -30.41
CA ARG A 40 13.60 -31.35 -29.40
C ARG A 40 12.40 -30.66 -30.04
N LEU A 41 12.61 -29.93 -31.14
CA LEU A 41 11.55 -29.24 -31.86
C LEU A 41 10.64 -30.25 -32.59
N MET A 42 11.19 -31.27 -33.24
CA MET A 42 10.42 -32.37 -33.84
C MET A 42 9.70 -33.21 -32.78
N GLY A 43 10.36 -33.51 -31.64
CA GLY A 43 9.75 -34.22 -30.52
C GLY A 43 8.60 -33.43 -29.87
N SER A 44 8.73 -32.10 -29.78
CA SER A 44 7.67 -31.21 -29.29
C SER A 44 6.48 -31.16 -30.25
N LEU A 45 6.73 -31.10 -31.57
CA LEU A 45 5.66 -31.07 -32.56
C LEU A 45 4.92 -32.42 -32.62
N LEU A 46 5.65 -33.54 -32.68
CA LEU A 46 5.03 -34.87 -32.64
C LEU A 46 4.31 -35.16 -31.31
N GLY A 47 4.87 -34.71 -30.18
CA GLY A 47 4.25 -34.86 -28.87
C GLY A 47 2.94 -34.09 -28.71
N SER A 48 2.77 -32.97 -29.42
CA SER A 48 1.52 -32.19 -29.42
C SER A 48 0.42 -32.77 -30.32
N LEU A 49 0.79 -33.49 -31.39
CA LEU A 49 -0.17 -34.12 -32.31
C LEU A 49 -0.65 -35.48 -31.79
N GLN A 50 0.17 -36.18 -31.01
CA GLN A 50 -0.12 -37.50 -30.46
C GLN A 50 -0.75 -37.41 -29.06
N GLY A 51 -1.86 -36.67 -28.97
CA GLY A 51 -2.79 -36.82 -27.87
C GLY A 51 -3.42 -38.22 -27.89
N GLY A 52 -2.73 -39.23 -27.33
CA GLY A 52 -3.34 -40.53 -27.10
C GLY A 52 -2.37 -41.71 -26.98
N ARG A 53 -2.28 -42.23 -25.74
CA ARG A 53 -1.81 -43.57 -25.33
C ARG A 53 -0.31 -43.78 -25.03
N VAL A 54 0.01 -43.55 -23.75
CA VAL A 54 0.70 -44.47 -22.81
C VAL A 54 1.89 -45.31 -23.34
N ARG A 55 3.10 -45.01 -22.84
CA ARG A 55 4.04 -45.96 -22.18
C ARG A 55 5.20 -45.14 -21.57
N ARG A 56 5.18 -44.87 -20.26
CA ARG A 56 5.85 -45.63 -19.19
C ARG A 56 7.33 -45.92 -19.49
N ASN A 57 8.21 -45.11 -18.90
CA ASN A 57 9.56 -45.48 -18.40
C ASN A 57 10.11 -44.33 -17.53
N ALA A 58 9.58 -44.19 -16.32
CA ALA A 58 10.20 -43.42 -15.25
C ALA A 58 9.82 -44.07 -13.90
N PRO A 59 10.78 -44.60 -13.12
CA PRO A 59 10.49 -45.15 -11.80
C PRO A 59 10.40 -43.97 -10.82
N GLY A 60 9.18 -43.67 -10.35
CA GLY A 60 8.97 -42.65 -9.30
C GLY A 60 7.85 -41.64 -9.55
N GLY A 61 7.12 -41.72 -10.66
CA GLY A 61 5.93 -40.89 -10.88
C GLY A 61 4.68 -41.60 -10.41
N GLY A 62 4.25 -41.35 -9.16
CA GLY A 62 3.01 -41.89 -8.62
C GLY A 62 1.83 -41.61 -9.55
N ASP A 63 0.97 -42.62 -9.76
CA ASP A 63 -0.30 -42.49 -10.44
C ASP A 63 -1.18 -41.49 -9.66
N VAL A 64 -1.03 -40.21 -9.97
CA VAL A 64 -1.90 -39.15 -9.47
C VAL A 64 -3.29 -39.49 -9.99
N THR A 65 -4.11 -40.04 -9.08
CA THR A 65 -5.48 -40.46 -9.40
C THR A 65 -6.25 -39.26 -9.98
N LYS A 66 -7.19 -39.50 -10.91
CA LYS A 66 -8.01 -38.43 -11.51
C LYS A 66 -8.64 -37.52 -10.42
N SER A 67 -9.01 -38.11 -9.29
CA SER A 67 -9.49 -37.42 -8.09
C SER A 67 -8.48 -36.44 -7.48
N GLU A 68 -7.19 -36.77 -7.44
CA GLU A 68 -6.16 -35.89 -6.90
C GLU A 68 -5.89 -34.69 -7.83
N ILE A 69 -5.94 -34.89 -9.15
CA ILE A 69 -5.87 -33.80 -10.14
C ILE A 69 -7.07 -32.86 -10.01
N GLU A 70 -8.28 -33.42 -9.93
CA GLU A 70 -9.52 -32.63 -9.76
C GLU A 70 -9.52 -31.86 -8.45
N GLN A 71 -9.06 -32.48 -7.35
CA GLN A 71 -8.94 -31.83 -6.05
C GLN A 71 -7.90 -30.70 -6.07
N ARG A 72 -6.76 -30.89 -6.75
CA ARG A 72 -5.76 -29.83 -6.93
C ARG A 72 -6.29 -28.65 -7.76
N ILE A 73 -7.08 -28.90 -8.81
CA ILE A 73 -7.72 -27.83 -9.60
C ILE A 73 -8.77 -27.10 -8.75
N ARG A 74 -9.59 -27.82 -7.99
CA ARG A 74 -10.60 -27.25 -7.09
C ARG A 74 -9.95 -26.37 -6.02
N ASN A 75 -8.87 -26.85 -5.39
CA ASN A 75 -8.13 -26.09 -4.39
C ASN A 75 -7.47 -24.83 -4.99
N ARG A 76 -6.93 -24.90 -6.21
CA ARG A 76 -6.41 -23.71 -6.91
C ARG A 76 -7.51 -22.68 -7.19
N ARG A 77 -8.68 -23.11 -7.66
CA ARG A 77 -9.83 -22.21 -7.89
C ARG A 77 -10.33 -21.58 -6.60
N ALA A 78 -10.46 -22.38 -5.53
CA ALA A 78 -10.86 -21.89 -4.21
C ALA A 78 -9.84 -20.88 -3.66
N ASN A 79 -8.53 -21.16 -3.78
CA ASN A 79 -7.50 -20.23 -3.34
C ASN A 79 -7.50 -18.92 -4.14
N LEU A 80 -7.70 -18.98 -5.46
CA LEU A 80 -7.82 -17.79 -6.29
C LEU A 80 -9.06 -16.96 -5.94
N SER A 81 -10.22 -17.61 -5.77
CA SER A 81 -11.45 -16.95 -5.30
C SER A 81 -11.22 -16.28 -3.96
N ASN A 82 -10.70 -17.03 -2.97
CA ASN A 82 -10.40 -16.51 -1.64
C ASN A 82 -9.43 -15.32 -1.70
N THR A 83 -8.41 -15.36 -2.57
CA THR A 83 -7.50 -14.21 -2.71
C THR A 83 -8.17 -12.98 -3.30
N GLN A 84 -9.06 -13.15 -4.28
CA GLN A 84 -9.82 -12.05 -4.88
C GLN A 84 -10.84 -11.49 -3.88
N ASP A 85 -11.57 -12.35 -3.18
CA ASP A 85 -12.52 -11.95 -2.15
C ASP A 85 -11.82 -11.21 -1.00
N ASN A 86 -10.64 -11.67 -0.60
CA ASN A 86 -9.82 -10.97 0.41
C ASN A 86 -9.30 -9.62 -0.09
N GLN A 87 -8.96 -9.48 -1.37
CA GLN A 87 -8.57 -8.19 -1.95
C GLN A 87 -9.75 -7.23 -1.98
N ALA A 88 -10.93 -7.68 -2.43
CA ALA A 88 -12.15 -6.88 -2.44
C ALA A 88 -12.54 -6.43 -1.01
N LEU A 89 -12.46 -7.33 -0.02
CA LEU A 89 -12.69 -6.99 1.38
C LEU A 89 -11.70 -5.93 1.88
N LYS A 90 -10.41 -6.07 1.57
CA LYS A 90 -9.41 -5.07 1.94
C LYS A 90 -9.77 -3.71 1.32
N GLU A 91 -10.06 -3.65 0.03
CA GLU A 91 -10.43 -2.41 -0.65
C GLU A 91 -11.66 -1.74 -0.03
N THR A 92 -12.69 -2.51 0.30
CA THR A 92 -13.89 -1.96 0.96
C THR A 92 -13.58 -1.42 2.36
N ILE A 93 -12.70 -2.08 3.12
CA ILE A 93 -12.24 -1.59 4.44
C ILE A 93 -11.45 -0.30 4.28
N TRP A 94 -10.52 -0.25 3.32
CA TRP A 94 -9.74 0.96 3.04
C TRP A 94 -10.62 2.14 2.64
N ARG A 95 -11.63 1.90 1.79
CA ARG A 95 -12.62 2.90 1.38
C ARG A 95 -13.42 3.42 2.57
N LYS A 96 -14.02 2.53 3.37
CA LYS A 96 -14.77 2.90 4.58
C LYS A 96 -13.92 3.65 5.59
N ARG A 97 -12.62 3.30 5.71
CA ARG A 97 -11.69 4.01 6.59
C ARG A 97 -11.42 5.43 6.10
N ARG A 98 -11.28 5.64 4.79
CA ARG A 98 -11.11 6.98 4.19
C ARG A 98 -12.35 7.83 4.40
N GLU A 99 -13.53 7.28 4.14
CA GLU A 99 -14.82 7.95 4.38
C GLU A 99 -15.00 8.34 5.85
N ARG A 100 -14.70 7.43 6.78
CA ARG A 100 -14.77 7.72 8.21
C ARG A 100 -13.86 8.88 8.61
N ARG A 101 -12.61 8.89 8.13
CA ARG A 101 -11.67 9.99 8.40
C ARG A 101 -12.20 11.32 7.89
N GLN A 102 -12.77 11.35 6.69
CA GLN A 102 -13.37 12.56 6.13
C GLN A 102 -14.54 13.06 7.01
N LEU A 103 -15.44 12.17 7.43
CA LEU A 103 -16.56 12.52 8.31
C LEU A 103 -16.11 12.99 9.70
N GLU A 104 -15.04 12.38 10.25
CA GLU A 104 -14.46 12.83 11.52
C GLU A 104 -13.86 14.23 11.39
N MET A 105 -13.16 14.50 10.28
CA MET A 105 -12.62 15.83 9.96
C MET A 105 -13.73 16.88 9.83
N THR A 106 -14.78 16.62 9.04
CA THR A 106 -15.88 17.59 8.87
C THR A 106 -16.58 17.88 10.20
N LYS A 107 -16.85 16.84 11.01
CA LYS A 107 -17.44 17.01 12.35
C LYS A 107 -16.55 17.83 13.27
N ARG A 108 -15.23 17.62 13.22
CA ARG A 108 -14.27 18.42 13.99
C ARG A 108 -14.28 19.87 13.54
N HIS A 109 -14.31 20.13 12.23
CA HIS A 109 -14.38 21.49 11.66
C HIS A 109 -15.68 22.20 12.03
N GLU A 110 -16.81 21.51 11.98
CA GLU A 110 -18.11 22.01 12.44
C GLU A 110 -18.07 22.37 13.92
N LYS A 111 -17.49 21.50 14.76
CA LYS A 111 -17.32 21.79 16.18
C LYS A 111 -16.46 23.03 16.42
N MET A 112 -15.32 23.16 15.75
CA MET A 112 -14.46 24.35 15.89
C MET A 112 -15.19 25.63 15.49
N ARG A 113 -15.98 25.61 14.42
CA ARG A 113 -16.82 26.75 14.01
C ARG A 113 -17.90 27.09 15.04
N GLN A 114 -18.47 26.09 15.70
CA GLN A 114 -19.46 26.30 16.76
C GLN A 114 -18.80 26.90 18.00
N ASP A 115 -17.67 26.35 18.43
CA ASP A 115 -16.93 26.82 19.60
C ASP A 115 -16.44 28.28 19.40
N ALA A 116 -16.00 28.64 18.18
CA ALA A 116 -15.57 30.00 17.82
C ALA A 116 -16.67 31.05 17.86
N ARG A 117 -17.95 30.64 17.87
CA ARG A 117 -19.09 31.57 17.98
C ARG A 117 -19.44 31.92 19.41
N CYS A 118 -18.79 31.29 20.38
CA CYS A 118 -19.08 31.44 21.79
C CYS A 118 -17.90 32.12 22.50
N LEU A 119 -18.21 32.88 23.55
CA LEU A 119 -17.21 33.48 24.42
C LEU A 119 -16.86 32.54 25.57
N GLN A 120 -15.69 32.76 26.17
CA GLN A 120 -15.21 31.99 27.31
C GLN A 120 -14.97 32.90 28.51
N THR A 121 -15.25 32.40 29.71
CA THR A 121 -14.92 33.10 30.95
C THR A 121 -13.42 32.99 31.26
N LEU A 122 -12.88 34.01 31.95
CA LEU A 122 -11.47 34.02 32.39
C LEU A 122 -11.21 33.17 33.65
N THR A 123 -12.28 32.69 34.30
CA THR A 123 -12.21 31.90 35.53
C THR A 123 -11.75 30.47 35.27
N LYS A 124 -11.28 29.78 36.31
CA LYS A 124 -11.04 28.32 36.28
C LYS A 124 -12.08 27.63 37.16
N PRO A 125 -12.96 26.76 36.61
CA PRO A 125 -13.02 26.31 35.21
C PRO A 125 -13.54 27.39 34.24
N SER A 126 -13.09 27.32 32.97
CA SER A 126 -13.61 28.18 31.92
C SER A 126 -14.96 27.64 31.43
N ILE A 127 -15.92 28.54 31.26
CA ILE A 127 -17.26 28.21 30.79
C ILE A 127 -17.45 28.88 29.44
N THR A 128 -17.95 28.11 28.47
CA THR A 128 -18.31 28.61 27.14
C THR A 128 -19.76 29.07 27.17
N TYR A 129 -20.03 30.29 26.70
CA TYR A 129 -21.37 30.87 26.72
C TYR A 129 -21.61 31.75 25.50
N LEU A 130 -22.88 31.96 25.18
CA LEU A 130 -23.32 32.91 24.15
C LEU A 130 -24.14 34.01 24.83
N PRO A 131 -23.69 35.28 24.81
CA PRO A 131 -24.46 36.40 25.35
C PRO A 131 -25.82 36.52 24.67
N ARG A 132 -26.86 36.85 25.46
CA ARG A 132 -28.21 37.09 24.92
C ARG A 132 -28.28 38.38 24.09
N VAL A 133 -27.43 39.36 24.43
CA VAL A 133 -27.23 40.61 23.69
C VAL A 133 -25.74 40.74 23.46
N LEU A 134 -25.34 40.89 22.20
CA LEU A 134 -23.95 41.05 21.79
C LEU A 134 -23.53 42.51 21.86
N THR A 135 -22.49 42.80 22.64
CA THR A 135 -21.83 44.11 22.58
C THR A 135 -20.97 44.20 21.31
N PRO A 136 -20.63 45.41 20.83
CA PRO A 136 -19.75 45.55 19.67
C PRO A 136 -18.38 44.90 19.90
N GLU A 137 -17.85 44.96 21.12
CA GLU A 137 -16.58 44.34 21.52
C GLU A 137 -16.66 42.82 21.43
N ASP A 138 -17.70 42.21 22.02
CA ASP A 138 -17.94 40.76 21.94
C ASP A 138 -18.05 40.30 20.48
N SER A 139 -18.74 41.08 19.65
CA SER A 139 -18.91 40.76 18.23
C SER A 139 -17.61 40.84 17.45
N ALA A 140 -16.71 41.75 17.81
CA ALA A 140 -15.38 41.84 17.21
C ALA A 140 -14.52 40.65 17.62
N GLN A 141 -14.57 40.26 18.89
CA GLN A 141 -13.87 39.10 19.41
C GLN A 141 -14.32 37.79 18.73
N ILE A 142 -15.63 37.57 18.58
CA ILE A 142 -16.17 36.39 17.89
C ILE A 142 -15.73 36.39 16.41
N LYS A 143 -15.72 37.54 15.74
CA LYS A 143 -15.26 37.62 14.34
C LYS A 143 -13.79 37.25 14.20
N GLU A 144 -12.94 37.72 15.11
CA GLU A 144 -11.52 37.37 15.15
C GLU A 144 -11.34 35.87 15.40
N GLN A 145 -12.08 35.29 16.34
CA GLN A 145 -12.08 33.85 16.62
C GLN A 145 -12.51 33.04 15.40
N CYS A 146 -13.60 33.44 14.73
CA CYS A 146 -14.05 32.79 13.50
C CYS A 146 -12.99 32.85 12.39
N ALA A 147 -12.36 34.01 12.18
CA ALA A 147 -11.31 34.16 11.17
C ALA A 147 -10.09 33.27 11.47
N GLY A 148 -9.66 33.20 12.73
CA GLY A 148 -8.57 32.32 13.15
C GLY A 148 -8.89 30.84 12.91
N VAL A 149 -10.10 30.40 13.29
CA VAL A 149 -10.54 29.02 13.07
C VAL A 149 -10.70 28.69 11.59
N GLU A 150 -11.20 29.62 10.77
CA GLU A 150 -11.28 29.44 9.32
C GLU A 150 -9.90 29.27 8.70
N TYR A 151 -8.92 30.05 9.14
CA TYR A 151 -7.52 29.90 8.73
C TYR A 151 -6.96 28.53 9.12
N ASP A 152 -7.18 28.09 10.36
CA ASP A 152 -6.73 26.77 10.82
C ASP A 152 -7.39 25.63 10.04
N ILE A 153 -8.69 25.73 9.74
CA ILE A 153 -9.41 24.75 8.91
C ILE A 153 -8.82 24.73 7.49
N GLN A 154 -8.55 25.88 6.89
CA GLN A 154 -7.96 25.96 5.56
C GLN A 154 -6.56 25.33 5.53
N ARG A 155 -5.75 25.58 6.55
CA ARG A 155 -4.43 24.95 6.71
C ARG A 155 -4.56 23.43 6.81
N GLU A 156 -5.44 22.92 7.67
CA GLU A 156 -5.66 21.47 7.80
C GLU A 156 -6.16 20.83 6.50
N LEU A 157 -7.02 21.53 5.75
CA LEU A 157 -7.50 21.04 4.45
C LEU A 157 -6.39 20.99 3.40
N ALA A 158 -5.49 21.98 3.38
CA ALA A 158 -4.33 22.00 2.48
C ALA A 158 -3.37 20.85 2.80
N GLU A 159 -3.01 20.65 4.07
CA GLU A 159 -2.16 19.54 4.51
C GLU A 159 -2.77 18.16 4.17
N HIS A 160 -4.10 18.04 4.30
CA HIS A 160 -4.80 16.80 3.94
C HIS A 160 -4.84 16.57 2.42
N GLN A 161 -4.84 17.63 1.60
CA GLN A 161 -4.76 17.52 0.14
C GLN A 161 -3.36 17.09 -0.32
N GLU A 162 -2.30 17.57 0.32
CA GLU A 162 -0.92 17.19 0.00
C GLU A 162 -0.59 15.73 0.35
N THR A 163 -1.24 15.17 1.38
CA THR A 163 -0.98 13.82 1.89
C THR A 163 -1.90 12.73 1.34
N SER A 164 -2.95 13.09 0.59
CA SER A 164 -4.01 12.19 0.08
C SER A 164 -3.81 11.72 -1.36
#